data_AF-A0A9W9EFV7-F1
#
_entry.id   AF-A0A9W9EFV7-F1
#
_cell.length_a   1.000
_cell.length_b   1.000
_cell.length_c   1.000
_cell.angle_alpha   90.00
_cell.angle_beta   90.00
_cell.angle_gamma   90.00
#
_symmetry.space_group_name_H-M   'P 1'
#
loop_
_entity.id
_entity.type
_entity.pdbx_description
1 polymer ?
#
loop_
_entity_poly.entity_id
_entity_poly.type
_entity_poly.pdbx_seq_one_letter_code
_entity_poly.pdbx_strand_id
1 'polypeptide(L)' 'MGGEPAAEKVKTCENCVRAKIRCHHAPDATICDRCRRLKKECFFRPARPRATQKKRTKYEHKL' A
#
# COMPACT_ATOMS: atom_id res chain seq x y z
N MET A 1 -2.66 -18.08 -24.25
CA MET A 1 -3.63 -17.45 -23.32
C MET A 1 -3.14 -17.68 -21.90
N GLY A 2 -3.15 -16.64 -21.05
CA GLY A 2 -2.89 -16.79 -19.60
C GLY A 2 -1.70 -16.01 -19.05
N GLY A 3 -1.56 -14.72 -19.40
CA GLY A 3 -0.74 -13.81 -18.61
C GLY A 3 -1.51 -13.46 -17.33
N GLU A 4 -1.19 -14.15 -16.24
CA GLU A 4 -1.69 -13.87 -14.89
C GLU A 4 -1.46 -12.36 -14.60
N PRO A 5 -2.52 -11.54 -14.41
CA PRO A 5 -2.31 -10.14 -14.11
C PRO A 5 -1.65 -10.10 -12.74
N ALA A 6 -0.37 -9.74 -12.75
CA ALA A 6 0.50 -9.55 -11.60
C ALA A 6 -0.36 -9.12 -10.41
N ALA A 7 -0.63 -10.06 -9.50
CA ALA A 7 -1.56 -9.93 -8.40
C ALA A 7 -1.44 -8.52 -7.84
N GLU A 8 -2.35 -7.64 -8.29
CA GLU A 8 -2.28 -6.23 -7.98
C GLU A 8 -2.35 -6.21 -6.46
N LYS A 9 -1.22 -5.87 -5.81
CA LYS A 9 -1.06 -6.01 -4.36
C LYS A 9 -2.29 -5.41 -3.72
N VAL A 10 -3.22 -6.26 -3.28
CA VAL A 10 -4.53 -5.85 -2.82
C VAL A 10 -4.27 -4.83 -1.72
N LYS A 11 -4.56 -3.56 -2.00
CA LYS A 11 -4.27 -2.46 -1.09
C LYS A 11 -5.13 -2.72 0.15
N THR A 12 -4.52 -3.35 1.14
CA THR A 12 -5.20 -3.76 2.35
C THR A 12 -5.04 -2.62 3.33
N CYS A 13 -6.13 -2.05 3.82
CA CYS A 13 -6.03 -0.96 4.79
C CYS A 13 -5.44 -1.45 6.12
N GLU A 14 -4.80 -0.56 6.86
CA GLU A 14 -4.11 -0.90 8.11
C GLU A 14 -5.04 -1.57 9.13
N ASN A 15 -6.30 -1.16 9.18
CA ASN A 15 -7.31 -1.76 10.05
C ASN A 15 -7.62 -3.22 9.70
N CYS A 16 -7.75 -3.54 8.42
CA CYS A 16 -7.99 -4.92 7.98
C CYS A 16 -6.75 -5.80 8.21
N VAL A 17 -5.55 -5.25 8.03
CA VAL A 17 -4.28 -5.95 8.36
C VAL A 17 -4.20 -6.25 9.85
N ARG A 18 -4.41 -5.27 10.72
CA ARG A 18 -4.37 -5.45 12.18
C ARG A 18 -5.42 -6.43 12.66
N ALA A 19 -6.59 -6.42 12.04
CA ALA A 19 -7.66 -7.36 12.35
C ALA A 19 -7.50 -8.73 11.67
N LYS A 20 -6.48 -8.94 10.84
CA LYS A 20 -6.22 -10.18 10.09
C LYS A 20 -7.43 -10.67 9.27
N ILE A 21 -8.11 -9.76 8.59
CA ILE A 21 -9.26 -10.07 7.73
C ILE A 21 -9.06 -9.57 6.31
N ARG A 22 -9.86 -10.10 5.38
CA ARG A 22 -9.88 -9.65 3.98
C ARG A 22 -10.43 -8.21 3.88
N CYS A 23 -9.68 -7.34 3.22
CA CYS A 23 -10.11 -5.97 2.94
C CYS A 23 -10.95 -5.95 1.65
N HIS A 24 -12.20 -5.49 1.77
CA HIS A 24 -13.07 -5.24 0.62
C HIS A 24 -13.03 -3.75 0.28
N HIS A 25 -12.22 -3.41 -0.71
CA HIS A 25 -12.04 -2.05 -1.22
C HIS A 25 -12.52 -2.03 -2.67
N ALA A 26 -13.50 -1.17 -2.97
CA ALA A 26 -13.92 -0.91 -4.34
C ALA A 26 -12.89 0.00 -5.03
N PRO A 27 -12.61 -0.18 -6.32
CA PRO A 27 -11.55 0.55 -7.04
C PRO A 27 -11.66 2.08 -6.92
N ASP A 28 -12.87 2.62 -6.91
CA ASP A 28 -13.14 4.07 -6.85
C ASP A 28 -13.41 4.60 -5.43
N ALA A 29 -13.41 3.73 -4.42
CA ALA A 29 -13.70 4.15 -3.05
C ALA A 29 -12.45 4.73 -2.37
N THR A 30 -12.61 5.72 -1.50
CA THR A 30 -11.53 6.20 -0.61
C THR A 30 -11.45 5.40 0.70
N ILE A 31 -12.50 4.61 1.00
CA ILE A 31 -12.68 3.85 2.24
C ILE A 31 -13.10 2.41 1.94
N CYS A 32 -12.56 1.42 2.67
CA CYS A 32 -13.03 0.03 2.54
C CYS A 32 -14.42 -0.14 3.17
N ASP A 33 -15.17 -1.14 2.71
CA ASP A 33 -16.56 -1.37 3.13
C ASP A 33 -16.68 -1.56 4.66
N ARG A 34 -15.71 -2.24 5.27
CA ARG A 34 -15.68 -2.46 6.72
C ARG A 34 -15.46 -1.17 7.52
N CYS A 35 -14.45 -0.37 7.14
CA CYS A 35 -14.19 0.91 7.79
C CYS A 35 -15.39 1.85 7.65
N ARG A 36 -16.05 1.84 6.48
CA ARG A 36 -17.27 2.60 6.22
C ARG A 36 -18.40 2.19 7.17
N ARG A 37 -18.70 0.89 7.30
CA ARG A 37 -19.74 0.38 8.21
C ARG A 37 -19.45 0.70 9.68
N LEU A 38 -18.19 0.57 10.09
CA LEU A 38 -17.77 0.86 11.46
C LEU A 38 -17.55 2.35 11.73
N LYS A 39 -17.73 3.22 10.72
CA LYS A 39 -17.39 4.66 10.78
C LYS A 39 -15.99 4.90 11.37
N LYS A 40 -15.04 4.04 11.02
CA LYS A 40 -13.63 4.14 11.42
C LYS A 40 -12.81 4.73 10.29
N GLU A 41 -11.76 5.46 10.65
CA GLU A 41 -10.78 5.97 9.70
C GLU A 41 -10.13 4.83 8.91
N CYS A 42 -9.86 5.03 7.63
CA CYS A 42 -9.34 4.00 6.74
C CYS A 42 -8.03 4.44 6.12
N PHE A 43 -6.92 3.96 6.69
CA PHE A 43 -5.60 4.21 6.13
C PHE A 43 -5.19 3.12 5.16
N PHE A 44 -5.15 3.48 3.88
CA PHE A 44 -4.43 2.71 2.87
C PHE A 44 -3.01 3.27 2.80
N ARG A 45 -2.00 2.44 3.07
CA ARG A 45 -0.63 2.87 2.86
C ARG A 45 -0.41 3.02 1.36
N PRO A 46 -0.05 4.22 0.85
CA PRO A 46 0.35 4.34 -0.54
C PRO A 46 1.50 3.36 -0.74
N ALA A 47 1.43 2.54 -1.80
CA ALA A 47 2.57 1.73 -2.20
C ALA A 47 3.70 2.72 -2.40
N ARG A 48 4.72 2.71 -1.52
CA ARG A 48 5.85 3.64 -1.64
C ARG A 48 6.31 3.53 -3.08
N PRO A 49 6.27 4.62 -3.88
CA PRO A 49 6.94 4.59 -5.15
C PRO A 49 8.37 4.16 -4.81
N ARG A 50 8.88 3.15 -5.52
CA ARG A 50 10.25 2.69 -5.35
C ARG A 50 11.13 3.91 -5.63
N ALA A 51 11.48 4.65 -4.58
CA ALA A 51 12.51 5.66 -4.65
C ALA A 51 13.73 4.88 -5.08
N THR A 52 14.13 5.08 -6.34
CA THR A 52 15.40 4.61 -6.86
C THR A 52 16.44 5.01 -5.82
N GLN A 53 17.05 4.01 -5.19
CA GLN A 53 18.09 4.25 -4.20
C GLN A 53 19.21 4.99 -4.92
N LYS A 54 19.21 6.34 -4.85
CA LYS A 54 20.42 7.11 -5.11
C LYS A 54 21.38 6.68 -4.01
N LYS A 55 22.28 5.77 -4.40
CA LYS A 55 23.38 5.25 -3.59
C LYS A 55 24.02 6.45 -2.88
N ARG A 56 24.05 6.40 -1.54
CA ARG A 56 24.89 7.31 -0.75
C ARG A 56 26.34 7.06 -1.19
N THR A 57 26.89 7.92 -2.05
CA THR A 57 28.33 7.98 -2.23
C THR A 57 28.90 8.74 -1.04
N LYS A 58 29.19 7.99 0.01
CA LYS A 58 29.98 8.43 1.17
C LYS A 58 31.45 8.46 0.73
N TYR A 59 31.88 9.51 0.04
CA TYR A 59 33.29 9.89 -0.07
C TYR A 59 33.39 11.41 -0.11
N GLU A 60 33.34 12.03 1.08
CA GLU A 60 34.15 13.20 1.33
C GLU A 60 35.61 12.74 1.20
N HIS A 61 36.27 13.14 0.12
CA HIS A 61 37.72 13.13 0.04
C HIS A 61 38.15 14.53 -0.39
N LYS A 62 38.31 15.37 0.62
CA LYS A 62 39.43 16.30 0.83
C LYS A 62 40.18 16.72 -0.45
N LEU A 63 39.96 17.95 -0.88
CA LEU A 63 40.98 18.80 -1.50
C LEU A 63 40.83 20.21 -0.93
#